data_AF-A0A7S3BXM6-F1
#
_entry.id   AF-A0A7S3BXM6-F1
#
_cell.length_a   1.000
_cell.length_b   1.000
_cell.length_c   1.000
_cell.angle_alpha   90.00
_cell.angle_beta   90.00
_cell.angle_gamma   90.00
#
_symmetry.space_group_name_H-M   'P 1'
#
loop_
_entity.id
_entity.type
_entity.pdbx_description
1 polymer ?
#
loop_
_entity_poly.entity_id
_entity_poly.type
_entity_poly.pdbx_seq_one_letter_code
_entity_poly.pdbx_strand_id
1 'polypeptide(L)'
;MADDSVRFFQDRGRKYVFDAGPEALPILKALLAANDKIFSISRERVAETANPQRTYAHGEALYRDKPTMKQHHGAKGTWSDEEYAHPGLQYIYLRLKSFQRLTESWALFERCAEFGVFDRYLSTGFGSAGSAPLRIASLGGGPGYELLAAEWFIRYWAAA
;
A
#
# COMPACT_ATOMS: atom_id res chain seq x y z
N MET A 1 24.54 5.32 3.91
CA MET A 1 23.32 5.09 4.71
C MET A 1 23.68 5.29 6.15
N ALA A 2 22.95 6.15 6.87
CA ALA A 2 23.22 6.46 8.28
C ALA A 2 22.95 5.26 9.20
N ASP A 3 23.52 5.29 10.41
CA ASP A 3 23.44 4.24 11.44
C ASP A 3 22.00 3.95 11.94
N ASP A 4 21.04 4.82 11.60
CA ASP A 4 19.64 4.77 12.08
C ASP A 4 18.63 4.24 11.03
N SER A 5 19.08 3.49 10.02
CA SER A 5 18.16 2.92 9.01
C SER A 5 17.15 1.95 9.61
N VAL A 6 15.90 2.00 9.15
CA VAL A 6 14.82 1.11 9.60
C VAL A 6 14.59 0.01 8.58
N ARG A 7 14.45 -1.23 9.07
CA ARG A 7 14.18 -2.40 8.26
C ARG A 7 12.71 -2.81 8.28
N PHE A 8 12.12 -2.92 7.10
CA PHE A 8 10.74 -3.37 6.89
C PHE A 8 10.70 -4.69 6.13
N PHE A 9 9.59 -5.41 6.31
CA PHE A 9 9.30 -6.64 5.60
C PHE A 9 7.93 -6.55 4.96
N GLN A 10 7.86 -6.85 3.66
CA GLN A 10 6.60 -6.79 2.90
C GLN A 10 5.65 -7.95 3.23
N ASP A 11 6.20 -9.04 3.75
CA ASP A 11 5.50 -10.28 3.97
C ASP A 11 5.74 -10.81 5.39
N ARG A 12 4.79 -11.61 5.87
CA ARG A 12 4.85 -12.21 7.21
C ARG A 12 6.04 -13.17 7.37
N GLY A 13 6.52 -13.76 6.28
CA GLY A 13 7.68 -14.65 6.26
C GLY A 13 9.02 -13.91 6.23
N ARG A 14 9.00 -12.56 6.22
CA ARG A 14 10.20 -11.71 6.21
C ARG A 14 11.15 -12.00 5.05
N LYS A 15 10.61 -12.51 3.93
CA LYS A 15 11.39 -12.88 2.76
C LYS A 15 11.84 -11.66 1.97
N TYR A 16 10.99 -10.64 1.89
CA TYR A 16 11.24 -9.43 1.11
C TYR A 16 11.53 -8.24 2.04
N VAL A 17 12.81 -7.90 2.15
CA VAL A 17 13.35 -6.89 3.05
C VAL A 17 13.60 -5.57 2.35
N PHE A 18 13.33 -4.46 3.03
CA PHE A 18 13.61 -3.11 2.58
C PHE A 18 14.22 -2.32 3.72
N ASP A 19 15.27 -1.55 3.42
CA ASP A 19 15.85 -0.58 4.33
C ASP A 19 15.37 0.81 3.89
N ALA A 20 15.08 1.67 4.87
CA ALA A 20 14.57 3.03 4.68
C ALA A 20 15.17 3.96 5.75
N GLY A 21 15.01 5.27 5.57
CA GLY A 21 15.50 6.26 6.53
C GLY A 21 14.84 6.17 7.91
N PRO A 22 15.41 6.79 8.96
CA PRO A 22 14.82 6.83 10.30
C PRO A 22 13.41 7.44 10.32
N GLU A 23 13.14 8.37 9.41
CA GLU A 23 11.85 9.06 9.23
C GLU A 23 10.72 8.09 8.80
N ALA A 24 11.07 6.95 8.20
CA ALA A 24 10.10 6.02 7.63
C ALA A 24 9.17 5.40 8.67
N LEU A 25 9.70 5.03 9.85
CA LEU A 25 8.93 4.33 10.88
C LEU A 25 7.72 5.12 11.41
N PRO A 26 7.87 6.37 11.88
CA PRO A 26 6.72 7.15 12.36
C PRO A 26 5.67 7.39 11.26
N ILE A 27 6.10 7.62 10.02
CA ILE A 27 5.19 7.89 8.90
C ILE A 27 4.43 6.64 8.49
N LEU A 28 5.11 5.49 8.38
CA LEU A 28 4.47 4.21 8.08
C LEU A 28 3.47 3.81 9.16
N LYS A 29 3.76 4.08 10.45
CA LYS A 29 2.77 3.91 11.53
C LYS A 29 1.54 4.79 11.33
N ALA A 30 1.74 6.05 10.95
CA ALA A 30 0.64 6.97 10.72
C ALA A 30 -0.20 6.61 9.47
N LEU A 31 0.44 6.12 8.41
CA LEU A 31 -0.24 5.59 7.22
C LEU A 31 -1.07 4.33 7.55
N LEU A 32 -0.54 3.44 8.38
CA LEU A 32 -1.28 2.26 8.86
C LEU A 32 -2.46 2.66 9.74
N ALA A 33 -2.29 3.66 10.62
CA ALA A 33 -3.38 4.21 11.42
C ALA A 33 -4.46 4.88 10.55
N ALA A 34 -4.07 5.53 9.44
CA ALA A 34 -5.04 6.06 8.47
C ALA A 34 -5.82 4.92 7.79
N ASN A 35 -5.15 3.80 7.49
CA ASN A 35 -5.78 2.61 6.93
C ASN A 35 -6.74 1.91 7.91
N ASP A 36 -6.56 2.06 9.23
CA ASP A 36 -7.43 1.40 10.22
C ASP A 36 -8.91 1.77 10.06
N LYS A 37 -9.23 2.96 9.55
CA LYS A 37 -10.62 3.36 9.24
C LYS A 37 -11.23 2.48 8.15
N ILE A 38 -10.53 2.31 7.03
CA ILE A 38 -10.97 1.45 5.91
C ILE A 38 -11.05 0.00 6.39
N PHE A 39 -10.06 -0.41 7.19
CA PHE A 39 -10.00 -1.76 7.73
C PHE A 39 -11.14 -2.04 8.74
N SER A 40 -11.58 -1.05 9.53
CA SER A 40 -12.75 -1.18 10.42
C SER A 40 -14.02 -1.44 9.63
N ILE A 41 -14.28 -0.63 8.59
CA ILE A 41 -15.46 -0.79 7.72
C ILE A 41 -15.47 -2.19 7.09
N SER A 42 -14.33 -2.68 6.60
CA SER A 42 -14.24 -4.03 6.06
C SER A 42 -14.49 -5.11 7.12
N ARG A 43 -14.09 -4.88 8.37
CA ARG A 43 -14.31 -5.81 9.48
C ARG A 43 -15.77 -5.87 9.88
N GLU A 44 -16.43 -4.71 9.97
CA GLU A 44 -17.87 -4.59 10.21
C GLU A 44 -18.66 -5.33 9.14
N ARG A 45 -18.30 -5.15 7.85
CA ARG A 45 -18.92 -5.88 6.74
C ARG A 45 -18.79 -7.41 6.85
N VAL A 46 -17.71 -7.92 7.43
CA VAL A 46 -17.58 -9.36 7.71
C VAL A 46 -18.42 -9.77 8.93
N ALA A 47 -18.50 -8.92 9.96
CA ALA A 47 -19.30 -9.18 11.16
C ALA A 47 -20.81 -9.22 10.87
N GLU A 48 -21.27 -8.50 9.85
CA GLU A 48 -22.68 -8.49 9.40
C GLU A 48 -23.09 -9.72 8.58
N THR A 49 -22.16 -10.63 8.24
CA THR A 49 -22.53 -11.85 7.52
C THR A 49 -23.17 -12.88 8.45
N ALA A 50 -23.96 -13.80 7.87
CA ALA A 50 -24.60 -14.88 8.63
C ALA A 50 -23.61 -15.79 9.38
N ASN A 51 -22.35 -15.86 8.94
CA ASN A 51 -21.30 -16.63 9.61
C ASN A 51 -19.93 -15.98 9.39
N PRO A 52 -19.53 -15.04 10.27
CA PRO A 52 -18.29 -14.28 10.11
C PRO A 52 -17.04 -15.16 10.06
N GLN A 53 -16.97 -16.21 10.87
CA GLN A 53 -15.83 -17.15 10.91
C GLN A 53 -15.66 -17.86 9.56
N ARG A 54 -16.76 -18.33 8.97
CA ARG A 54 -16.73 -18.95 7.64
C ARG A 54 -16.38 -17.93 6.55
N THR A 55 -16.86 -16.69 6.67
CA THR A 55 -16.51 -15.60 5.74
C THR A 55 -15.02 -15.29 5.79
N TYR A 56 -14.41 -15.20 6.98
CA TYR A 56 -12.95 -15.04 7.11
C TYR A 56 -12.19 -16.18 6.46
N ALA A 57 -12.52 -17.43 6.80
CA ALA A 57 -11.85 -18.61 6.27
C ALA A 57 -11.93 -18.70 4.73
N HIS A 58 -13.10 -18.36 4.16
CA HIS A 58 -13.27 -18.33 2.71
C HIS A 58 -12.44 -17.22 2.06
N GLY A 59 -12.39 -16.03 2.67
CA GLY A 59 -11.53 -14.94 2.21
C GLY A 59 -10.04 -15.31 2.18
N GLU A 60 -9.55 -15.95 3.23
CA GLU A 60 -8.17 -16.44 3.29
C GLU A 60 -7.89 -17.51 2.22
N ALA A 61 -8.85 -18.41 1.98
CA ALA A 61 -8.75 -19.40 0.93
C ALA A 61 -8.68 -18.76 -0.47
N LEU A 62 -9.58 -17.81 -0.78
CA LEU A 62 -9.55 -17.06 -2.04
C LEU A 62 -8.19 -16.35 -2.23
N TYR A 63 -7.68 -15.70 -1.17
CA TYR A 63 -6.40 -14.97 -1.26
C TYR A 63 -5.21 -15.90 -1.51
N ARG A 64 -5.17 -17.05 -0.84
CA ARG A 64 -4.09 -18.05 -0.95
C ARG A 64 -4.17 -18.79 -2.28
N ASP A 65 -5.36 -19.27 -2.62
CA ASP A 65 -5.54 -20.26 -3.68
C ASP A 65 -5.70 -19.59 -5.04
N LYS A 66 -6.18 -18.34 -5.10
CA LYS A 66 -6.32 -17.54 -6.33
C LYS A 66 -6.93 -18.36 -7.48
N PRO A 67 -8.10 -18.98 -7.26
CA PRO A 67 -8.60 -20.05 -8.12
C PRO A 67 -8.81 -19.57 -9.57
N THR A 68 -9.39 -18.38 -9.78
CA THR A 68 -9.58 -17.82 -11.13
C THR A 68 -8.26 -17.58 -11.84
N MET A 69 -7.24 -17.06 -11.14
CA MET A 69 -5.91 -16.83 -11.71
C MET A 69 -5.21 -18.12 -12.15
N LYS A 70 -5.48 -19.24 -11.46
CA LYS A 70 -4.89 -20.55 -11.78
C LYS A 70 -5.59 -21.26 -12.94
N GLN A 71 -6.90 -21.00 -13.12
CA GLN A 71 -7.69 -21.63 -14.19
C GLN A 71 -7.40 -21.04 -15.57
N HIS A 72 -7.09 -19.74 -15.64
CA HIS A 72 -6.68 -19.11 -16.89
C HIS A 72 -5.18 -19.34 -17.14
N HIS A 73 -4.84 -20.53 -17.66
CA HIS A 73 -3.48 -20.88 -18.10
C HIS A 73 -2.92 -19.84 -19.09
N GLY A 74 -2.17 -18.85 -18.58
CA GLY A 74 -1.44 -17.86 -19.39
C GLY A 74 -2.01 -16.45 -19.40
N ALA A 75 -3.20 -16.19 -18.85
CA ALA A 75 -3.63 -14.82 -18.62
C ALA A 75 -3.05 -14.34 -17.29
N LYS A 76 -2.33 -13.21 -17.30
CA LYS A 76 -1.96 -12.46 -16.08
C LYS A 76 -3.24 -11.84 -15.46
N GLY A 77 -4.20 -12.68 -15.09
CA GLY A 77 -5.48 -12.27 -14.53
C GLY A 77 -5.34 -12.00 -13.04
N THR A 78 -6.18 -11.10 -12.53
CA THR A 78 -6.37 -10.89 -11.10
C THR A 78 -7.54 -11.76 -10.59
N TRP A 79 -7.99 -11.61 -9.34
CA TRP A 79 -9.25 -12.25 -8.90
C TRP A 79 -10.43 -11.77 -9.75
N SER A 80 -11.49 -12.57 -9.88
CA SER A 80 -12.73 -12.15 -10.57
C SER A 80 -13.43 -11.04 -9.79
N ASP A 81 -14.39 -10.37 -10.43
CA ASP A 81 -15.19 -9.33 -9.78
C ASP A 81 -16.00 -9.91 -8.60
N GLU A 82 -16.52 -11.14 -8.73
CA GLU A 82 -17.23 -11.84 -7.66
C GLU A 82 -16.30 -12.17 -6.48
N GLU A 83 -15.07 -12.60 -6.77
CA GLU A 83 -14.07 -12.83 -5.73
C GLU A 83 -13.72 -11.51 -5.02
N TYR A 84 -13.50 -10.43 -5.77
CA TYR A 84 -13.25 -9.09 -5.21
C TYR A 84 -14.43 -8.55 -4.38
N ALA A 85 -15.66 -8.92 -4.73
CA ALA A 85 -16.84 -8.55 -3.96
C ALA A 85 -16.96 -9.29 -2.63
N HIS A 86 -16.23 -10.41 -2.43
CA HIS A 86 -16.32 -11.22 -1.22
C HIS A 86 -15.76 -10.48 0.01
N PRO A 87 -16.56 -10.26 1.09
CA PRO A 87 -16.13 -9.49 2.26
C PRO A 87 -14.87 -10.03 2.94
N GLY A 88 -14.74 -11.36 3.02
CA GLY A 88 -13.55 -11.98 3.58
C GLY A 88 -12.29 -11.73 2.75
N LEU A 89 -12.41 -11.66 1.41
CA LEU A 89 -11.26 -11.39 0.55
C LEU A 89 -10.84 -9.93 0.72
N GLN A 90 -11.79 -9.00 0.73
CA GLN A 90 -11.52 -7.58 0.99
C GLN A 90 -10.79 -7.39 2.31
N TYR A 91 -11.25 -8.05 3.38
CA TYR A 91 -10.62 -7.98 4.70
C TYR A 91 -9.14 -8.42 4.66
N ILE A 92 -8.86 -9.62 4.16
CA ILE A 92 -7.47 -10.13 4.15
C ILE A 92 -6.60 -9.34 3.17
N TYR A 93 -7.17 -8.89 2.05
CA TYR A 93 -6.48 -8.06 1.06
C TYR A 93 -6.06 -6.73 1.67
N LEU A 94 -6.99 -5.99 2.31
CA LEU A 94 -6.69 -4.72 2.97
C LEU A 94 -5.63 -4.91 4.07
N ARG A 95 -5.74 -5.96 4.87
CA ARG A 95 -4.78 -6.28 5.94
C ARG A 95 -3.37 -6.52 5.41
N LEU A 96 -3.21 -7.32 4.36
CA LEU A 96 -1.88 -7.72 3.89
C LEU A 96 -1.29 -6.69 2.92
N LYS A 97 -2.10 -6.13 2.03
CA LYS A 97 -1.63 -5.23 0.98
C LYS A 97 -1.35 -3.82 1.48
N SER A 98 -1.97 -3.37 2.56
CA SER A 98 -1.60 -2.08 3.19
C SER A 98 -0.13 -2.09 3.60
N PHE A 99 0.30 -3.04 4.43
CA PHE A 99 1.70 -3.17 4.85
C PHE A 99 2.65 -3.28 3.67
N GLN A 100 2.36 -4.19 2.72
CA GLN A 100 3.20 -4.36 1.55
C GLN A 100 3.32 -3.06 0.73
N ARG A 101 2.20 -2.45 0.34
CA ARG A 101 2.20 -1.31 -0.59
C ARG A 101 2.73 -0.03 0.06
N LEU A 102 2.36 0.25 1.30
CA LEU A 102 2.84 1.46 1.99
C LEU A 102 4.36 1.43 2.16
N THR A 103 4.92 0.29 2.57
CA THR A 103 6.38 0.13 2.74
C THR A 103 7.13 0.15 1.41
N GLU A 104 6.61 -0.55 0.38
CA GLU A 104 7.16 -0.52 -0.98
C GLU A 104 7.23 0.89 -1.56
N SER A 105 6.10 1.61 -1.49
CA SER A 105 5.97 2.94 -2.03
C SER A 105 6.88 3.92 -1.31
N TRP A 106 6.93 3.88 0.02
CA TRP A 106 7.82 4.75 0.79
C TRP A 106 9.28 4.58 0.40
N ALA A 107 9.78 3.34 0.44
CA ALA A 107 11.18 3.05 0.11
C ALA A 107 11.52 3.42 -1.36
N LEU A 108 10.55 3.29 -2.27
CA LEU A 108 10.71 3.75 -3.65
C LEU A 108 10.84 5.28 -3.72
N PHE A 109 9.94 6.01 -3.07
CA PHE A 109 9.93 7.47 -3.11
C PHE A 109 11.16 8.07 -2.44
N GLU A 110 11.64 7.52 -1.31
CA GLU A 110 12.91 7.92 -0.71
C GLU A 110 14.07 7.82 -1.73
N ARG A 111 14.23 6.66 -2.38
CA ARG A 111 15.26 6.51 -3.42
C ARG A 111 15.07 7.50 -4.57
N CYS A 112 13.85 7.67 -5.06
CA CYS A 112 13.57 8.66 -6.11
C CYS A 112 13.99 10.07 -5.70
N ALA A 113 13.75 10.44 -4.45
CA ALA A 113 14.12 11.74 -3.92
C ALA A 113 15.64 11.91 -3.77
N GLU A 114 16.34 10.89 -3.27
CA GLU A 114 17.81 10.87 -3.23
C GLU A 114 18.45 11.01 -4.62
N PHE A 115 17.79 10.50 -5.66
CA PHE A 115 18.24 10.65 -7.06
C PHE A 115 17.75 11.94 -7.74
N GLY A 116 17.07 12.84 -7.02
CA GLY A 116 16.59 14.11 -7.56
C GLY A 116 15.41 14.01 -8.53
N VAL A 117 14.69 12.87 -8.55
CA VAL A 117 13.52 12.67 -9.43
C VAL A 117 12.44 13.73 -9.18
N PHE A 118 12.34 14.21 -7.94
CA PHE A 118 11.35 15.17 -7.52
C PHE A 118 11.80 16.63 -7.60
N ASP A 119 13.08 16.93 -7.87
CA ASP A 119 13.65 18.27 -7.78
C ASP A 119 12.93 19.31 -8.65
N ARG A 120 12.52 18.89 -9.85
CA ARG A 120 11.78 19.74 -10.80
C ARG A 120 10.33 20.02 -10.38
N TYR A 121 9.77 19.19 -9.51
CA TYR A 121 8.37 19.22 -9.13
C TYR A 121 8.16 19.77 -7.71
N LEU A 122 9.13 19.57 -6.83
CA LEU A 122 9.07 19.92 -5.41
C LEU A 122 10.04 21.06 -5.05
N SER A 123 10.55 21.81 -6.04
CA SER A 123 11.43 22.95 -5.82
C SER A 123 10.84 23.92 -4.78
N THR A 124 11.67 24.28 -3.81
CA THR A 124 11.30 24.93 -2.55
C THR A 124 10.36 26.12 -2.76
N GLY A 125 9.10 25.91 -2.41
CA GLY A 125 8.03 26.88 -2.56
C GLY A 125 6.91 26.36 -3.45
N PHE A 126 5.87 25.81 -2.83
CA PHE A 126 4.57 25.61 -3.46
C PHE A 126 4.14 26.94 -4.12
N GLY A 127 4.17 27.01 -5.45
CA GLY A 127 3.85 28.25 -6.20
C GLY A 127 5.04 29.16 -6.53
N SER A 128 6.29 28.74 -6.34
CA SER A 128 7.43 29.45 -6.94
C SER A 128 7.36 29.34 -8.47
N ALA A 129 7.65 30.45 -9.16
CA ALA A 129 7.62 30.56 -10.62
C ALA A 129 8.70 29.64 -11.23
N GLY A 130 8.37 28.36 -11.43
CA GLY A 130 9.30 27.34 -11.94
C GLY A 130 8.93 25.89 -11.59
N SER A 131 8.10 25.64 -10.58
CA SER A 131 7.66 24.27 -10.24
C SER A 131 6.63 23.74 -11.24
N ALA A 132 6.89 22.56 -11.81
CA ALA A 132 5.91 21.88 -12.65
C ALA A 132 4.93 21.06 -11.77
N PRO A 133 3.64 20.98 -12.10
CA PRO A 133 2.70 20.16 -11.33
C PRO A 133 3.06 18.67 -11.43
N LEU A 134 3.27 18.03 -10.29
CA LEU A 134 3.45 16.58 -10.21
C LEU A 134 2.11 15.87 -10.41
N ARG A 135 2.03 14.98 -11.40
CA ARG A 135 0.86 14.14 -11.65
C ARG A 135 1.24 12.69 -11.45
N ILE A 136 0.50 11.99 -10.59
CA ILE A 136 0.76 10.60 -10.24
C ILE A 136 -0.46 9.77 -10.65
N ALA A 137 -0.19 8.65 -11.34
CA ALA A 137 -1.20 7.67 -11.71
C ALA A 137 -0.86 6.32 -11.07
N SER A 138 -1.89 5.67 -10.53
CA SER A 138 -1.82 4.33 -9.94
C SER A 138 -2.39 3.30 -10.92
N LEU A 139 -1.57 2.35 -11.36
CA LEU A 139 -1.96 1.32 -12.33
C LEU A 139 -2.07 -0.03 -11.62
N GLY A 140 -3.31 -0.47 -11.38
CA GLY A 140 -3.55 -1.70 -10.60
C GLY A 140 -3.26 -1.55 -9.11
N GLY A 141 -3.41 -0.34 -8.55
CA GLY A 141 -3.10 -0.06 -7.14
C GLY A 141 -4.11 -0.58 -6.13
N GLY A 142 -5.20 -1.22 -6.56
CA GLY A 142 -6.24 -1.74 -5.69
C GLY A 142 -6.87 -0.61 -4.84
N PRO A 143 -6.82 -0.67 -3.50
CA PRO A 143 -7.33 0.38 -2.60
C PRO A 143 -6.62 1.75 -2.67
N GLY A 144 -5.59 1.91 -3.50
CA GLY A 144 -4.90 3.19 -3.68
C GLY A 144 -3.84 3.52 -2.63
N TYR A 145 -3.29 2.50 -1.93
CA TYR A 145 -2.26 2.71 -0.90
C TYR A 145 -1.01 3.43 -1.40
N GLU A 146 -0.61 3.19 -2.65
CA GLU A 146 0.55 3.86 -3.25
C GLU A 146 0.31 5.36 -3.48
N LEU A 147 -0.93 5.77 -3.75
CA LEU A 147 -1.29 7.19 -3.85
C LEU A 147 -1.32 7.86 -2.48
N LEU A 148 -1.86 7.18 -1.47
CA LEU A 148 -1.83 7.66 -0.09
C LEU A 148 -0.39 7.83 0.40
N ALA A 149 0.47 6.84 0.15
CA ALA A 149 1.88 6.92 0.47
C ALA A 149 2.58 8.06 -0.29
N ALA A 150 2.26 8.26 -1.57
CA ALA A 150 2.84 9.34 -2.37
C ALA A 150 2.45 10.73 -1.85
N GLU A 151 1.17 10.92 -1.52
CA GLU A 151 0.67 12.18 -0.94
C GLU A 151 1.41 12.50 0.37
N TRP A 152 1.52 11.52 1.26
CA TRP A 152 2.21 11.70 2.54
C TRP A 152 3.70 11.93 2.37
N PHE A 153 4.34 11.20 1.45
CA PHE A 153 5.74 11.39 1.12
C PHE A 153 6.00 12.81 0.62
N ILE A 154 5.21 13.31 -0.33
CA ILE A 154 5.37 14.67 -0.85
C ILE A 154 5.19 15.71 0.25
N ARG A 155 4.19 15.54 1.12
CA ARG A 155 3.98 16.45 2.27
C ARG A 155 5.17 16.46 3.23
N TYR A 156 5.77 15.29 3.47
CA TYR A 156 6.92 15.17 4.36
C TYR A 156 8.19 15.72 3.73
N TRP A 157 8.48 15.30 2.50
CA TRP A 157 9.66 15.69 1.75
C TRP A 157 9.67 17.18 1.40
N ALA A 158 8.50 17.76 1.07
CA ALA A 158 8.40 19.20 0.82
C ALA A 158 8.47 20.05 2.10
N ALA A 159 8.33 19.44 3.28
CA ALA A 159 8.48 20.10 4.58
C ALA A 159 9.89 19.97 5.16
N ALA A 160 10.73 19.09 4.59
CA ALA A 160 12.15 18.92 4.93
C ALA A 160 13.02 19.90 4.13
#